data_AF-A0AAD3RYB1-F1
#
_entry.id   AF-A0AAD3RYB1-F1
#
_cell.length_a   1.000
_cell.length_b   1.000
_cell.length_c   1.000
_cell.angle_alpha   90.00
_cell.angle_beta   90.00
_cell.angle_gamma   90.00
#
_symmetry.space_group_name_H-M   'P 1'
#
loop_
_entity.id
_entity.type
_entity.pdbx_description
1 polymer ?
#
loop_
_entity_poly.entity_id
_entity_poly.type
_entity_poly.pdbx_seq_one_letter_code
_entity_poly.pdbx_strand_id
1 'polypeptide(L)'
;MFIPFSQFPVKITRKDCFYLTPPAMVAPTSFENLHSCENWLPRRMMSAWRVAGIVHALEGWNVHECGDKLFDVEKVWQASLQHGFRPLPSLAKV
;
A
#
# COMPACT_ATOMS: atom_id res chain seq x y z
N MET A 1 -8.40 -5.14 19.23
CA MET A 1 -7.59 -3.92 19.02
C MET A 1 -6.73 -4.14 17.80
N PHE A 2 -6.78 -3.24 16.82
CA PHE A 2 -5.93 -3.28 15.63
C PHE A 2 -4.68 -2.44 15.90
N ILE A 3 -3.50 -3.02 15.71
CA ILE A 3 -2.22 -2.33 15.86
C ILE A 3 -1.51 -2.39 14.51
N PRO A 4 -1.30 -1.25 13.82
CA PRO A 4 -0.55 -1.24 12.58
C PRO A 4 0.88 -1.74 12.85
N PHE A 5 1.28 -2.82 12.17
CA PHE A 5 2.56 -3.46 12.43
C PHE A 5 3.68 -2.69 11.72
N SER A 6 4.64 -2.21 12.50
CA SER A 6 5.95 -1.78 11.99
C SER A 6 6.83 -3.02 11.87
N GLN A 7 7.41 -3.29 10.70
CA GLN A 7 8.22 -4.51 10.46
C GLN A 7 9.56 -4.55 11.23
N PHE A 8 9.83 -3.60 12.13
CA PHE A 8 10.88 -3.82 13.11
C PHE A 8 10.47 -4.98 14.02
N PRO A 9 11.34 -5.96 14.26
CA PRO A 9 11.00 -7.14 15.05
C PRO A 9 10.46 -6.69 16.41
N VAL A 10 9.16 -6.86 16.59
CA VAL A 10 8.50 -6.46 17.82
C VAL A 10 8.94 -7.45 18.88
N LYS A 11 9.79 -7.00 19.80
CA LYS A 11 10.36 -7.86 20.86
C LYS A 11 9.28 -8.50 21.75
N ILE A 12 8.07 -7.94 21.76
CA ILE A 12 6.95 -8.39 22.56
C ILE A 12 5.69 -8.41 21.69
N THR A 13 5.19 -9.60 21.37
CA THR A 13 3.90 -9.79 20.71
C THR A 13 2.86 -10.19 21.74
N ARG A 14 1.67 -9.58 21.68
CA ARG A 14 0.54 -9.94 22.53
C ARG A 14 -0.32 -10.99 21.83
N LYS A 15 -0.78 -11.99 22.58
CA LYS A 15 -1.60 -13.11 22.06
C LYS A 15 -3.03 -12.70 21.69
N ASP A 16 -3.51 -11.57 22.21
CA ASP A 16 -4.87 -11.05 22.00
C ASP A 16 -4.97 -10.02 20.85
N CYS A 17 -3.90 -9.85 20.07
CA CYS A 17 -3.81 -8.84 19.01
C CYS A 17 -3.60 -9.48 17.63
N PHE A 18 -4.25 -8.91 16.62
CA PHE A 18 -3.97 -9.21 15.21
C PHE A 18 -3.00 -8.18 14.66
N TYR A 19 -1.88 -8.66 14.12
CA TYR A 19 -0.86 -7.84 13.53
C TYR A 19 -0.95 -7.93 12.01
N LEU A 20 -1.16 -6.78 11.38
CA LEU A 20 -1.31 -6.63 9.94
C LEU A 20 -0.29 -5.62 9.44
N THR A 21 0.40 -6.01 8.37
CA THR A 21 1.26 -5.09 7.62
C THR A 21 0.35 -4.16 6.80
N PRO A 22 0.66 -2.86 6.74
CA PRO A 22 -0.04 -1.96 5.82
C PRO A 22 0.02 -2.52 4.39
N PRO A 23 -1.10 -2.48 3.64
CA PRO A 23 -1.11 -2.96 2.27
C PRO A 23 -0.13 -2.13 1.43
N ALA A 24 0.61 -2.81 0.57
CA ALA A 24 1.58 -2.20 -0.32
C ALA A 24 1.63 -2.96 -1.64
N MET A 25 2.16 -2.29 -2.66
CA MET A 25 2.21 -2.76 -4.04
C MET A 25 3.60 -2.55 -4.63
N VAL A 26 3.97 -3.39 -5.58
CA VAL A 26 5.15 -3.22 -6.44
C VAL A 26 4.83 -2.18 -7.50
N ALA A 27 5.71 -1.18 -7.63
CA ALA A 27 5.62 -0.17 -8.66
C ALA A 27 6.05 -0.72 -10.05
N PRO A 28 5.39 -0.31 -11.14
CA PRO A 28 5.73 -0.73 -12.48
C PRO A 28 7.17 -0.35 -12.86
N THR A 29 7.77 -1.07 -13.82
CA THR A 29 9.16 -0.86 -14.26
C THR A 29 9.40 0.48 -14.95
N SER A 30 8.34 1.14 -15.40
CA SER A 30 8.39 2.49 -15.97
C SER A 30 8.74 3.57 -14.94
N PHE A 31 8.60 3.29 -13.63
CA PHE A 31 8.95 4.23 -12.58
C PHE A 31 10.43 4.08 -12.22
N GLU A 32 11.24 4.99 -12.73
CA GLU A 32 12.67 5.06 -12.45
C GLU A 32 12.97 5.85 -11.17
N ASN A 33 14.17 5.63 -10.60
CA ASN A 33 14.66 6.34 -9.41
C ASN A 33 13.73 6.24 -8.17
N LEU A 34 12.88 5.22 -8.11
CA LEU A 34 12.06 4.95 -6.93
C LEU A 34 12.89 4.30 -5.83
N HIS A 35 13.28 5.11 -4.85
CA HIS A 35 13.84 4.64 -3.60
C HIS A 35 12.75 3.97 -2.73
N SER A 36 13.06 3.73 -1.46
CA SER A 36 12.08 3.17 -0.52
C SER A 36 11.04 4.23 -0.16
N CYS A 37 9.75 3.95 -0.39
CA CYS A 37 8.66 4.88 -0.05
C CYS A 37 8.41 4.96 1.47
N GLU A 38 8.67 3.85 2.18
CA GLU A 38 8.62 3.74 3.63
C GLU A 38 9.81 2.88 4.08
N ASN A 39 10.50 3.22 5.17
CA ASN A 39 11.75 2.56 5.63
C ASN A 39 11.74 1.01 5.66
N TRP A 40 10.57 0.39 5.75
CA TRP A 40 10.39 -1.06 5.80
C TRP A 40 10.10 -1.71 4.44
N LEU A 41 9.79 -0.94 3.40
CA LEU A 41 9.59 -1.43 2.05
C LEU A 41 10.92 -1.44 1.29
N PRO A 42 11.24 -2.52 0.56
CA PRO A 42 12.38 -2.52 -0.33
C PRO A 42 12.13 -1.56 -1.51
N ARG A 43 13.19 -1.33 -2.30
CA ARG A 43 13.11 -0.46 -3.47
C ARG A 43 11.99 -0.89 -4.42
N ARG A 44 11.36 0.09 -5.05
CA ARG A 44 10.25 -0.11 -6.00
C ARG A 44 8.97 -0.67 -5.38
N MET A 45 8.81 -0.56 -4.07
CA MET A 45 7.55 -0.86 -3.39
C MET A 45 7.01 0.38 -2.70
N MET A 46 5.68 0.46 -2.65
CA MET A 46 4.97 1.63 -2.17
C MET A 46 3.70 1.21 -1.45
N SER A 47 3.34 1.90 -0.37
CA SER A 47 2.05 1.70 0.31
C SER A 47 0.86 1.89 -0.64
N ALA A 48 -0.19 1.08 -0.46
CA ALA A 48 -1.34 1.08 -1.34
C ALA A 48 -2.07 2.44 -1.35
N TRP A 49 -2.09 3.17 -0.23
CA TRP A 49 -2.67 4.51 -0.18
C TRP A 49 -1.89 5.53 -1.03
N ARG A 50 -0.56 5.37 -1.18
CA ARG A 50 0.26 6.26 -2.02
C ARG A 50 -0.02 5.96 -3.49
N VAL A 51 -0.12 4.66 -3.82
CA VAL A 51 -0.51 4.22 -5.16
C VAL A 51 -1.89 4.75 -5.54
N ALA A 52 -2.86 4.68 -4.64
CA ALA A 52 -4.20 5.25 -4.86
C ALA A 52 -4.13 6.75 -5.20
N GLY A 53 -3.34 7.54 -4.45
CA GLY A 53 -3.15 8.97 -4.75
C GLY A 53 -2.51 9.22 -6.12
N ILE A 54 -1.54 8.41 -6.54
CA ILE A 54 -0.93 8.51 -7.88
C ILE A 54 -1.97 8.17 -8.96
N VAL A 55 -2.71 7.08 -8.78
CA VAL A 55 -3.74 6.64 -9.72
C VAL A 55 -4.85 7.68 -9.86
N HIS A 56 -5.29 8.30 -8.77
CA HIS A 56 -6.24 9.42 -8.83
C HIS A 56 -5.77 10.54 -9.75
N ALA A 57 -4.48 10.90 -9.66
CA ALA A 57 -3.89 11.92 -10.53
C ALA A 57 -3.78 11.46 -11.99
N LEU A 58 -3.34 10.22 -12.23
CA LEU A 58 -3.21 9.65 -13.58
C LEU A 58 -4.55 9.54 -14.31
N GLU A 59 -5.62 9.20 -13.58
CA GLU A 59 -6.97 9.06 -14.09
C GLU A 59 -7.75 10.40 -14.15
N GLY A 60 -7.17 11.47 -13.60
CA GLY A 60 -7.83 12.79 -13.55
C GLY A 60 -9.10 12.81 -12.70
N TRP A 61 -9.22 11.94 -11.69
CA TRP A 61 -10.38 11.90 -10.81
C TRP A 61 -10.39 13.10 -9.87
N ASN A 62 -11.26 14.07 -10.15
CA ASN A 62 -11.43 15.27 -9.32
C ASN A 62 -12.34 15.00 -8.10
N VAL A 63 -11.92 14.08 -7.25
CA VAL A 63 -12.60 13.69 -6.01
C VAL A 63 -11.64 13.72 -4.83
N HIS A 64 -12.15 14.03 -3.64
CA HIS A 64 -11.36 14.11 -2.42
C HIS A 64 -11.85 13.08 -1.40
N GLU A 65 -10.96 12.16 -1.04
CA GLU A 65 -11.19 11.21 0.05
C GLU A 65 -10.64 11.80 1.36
N CYS A 66 -11.52 12.04 2.33
CA CYS A 66 -11.14 12.62 3.61
C CYS A 66 -12.10 12.12 4.70
N GLY A 67 -11.54 11.69 5.83
CA GLY A 67 -12.30 11.03 6.90
C GLY A 67 -12.94 9.74 6.39
N ASP A 68 -14.24 9.58 6.61
CA ASP A 68 -14.99 8.38 6.22
C ASP A 68 -15.46 8.40 4.76
N LYS A 69 -15.12 9.45 4.00
CA LYS A 69 -15.48 9.54 2.57
C LYS A 69 -14.46 8.79 1.73
N LEU A 70 -14.91 7.68 1.15
CA LEU A 70 -14.19 6.89 0.15
C LEU A 70 -14.90 7.01 -1.19
N PHE A 71 -14.12 7.06 -2.27
CA PHE A 71 -14.61 7.19 -3.64
C PHE A 71 -15.16 5.84 -4.14
N ASP A 72 -14.28 4.96 -4.60
CA ASP A 72 -14.63 3.60 -5.02
C ASP A 72 -13.36 2.75 -5.00
N VAL A 73 -13.27 1.88 -4.00
CA VAL A 73 -12.08 1.05 -3.78
C VAL A 73 -11.85 0.07 -4.94
N GLU A 74 -12.92 -0.49 -5.51
CA GLU A 74 -12.78 -1.46 -6.62
C GLU A 74 -12.32 -0.75 -7.88
N LYS A 75 -12.87 0.43 -8.16
CA LYS A 75 -12.42 1.26 -9.29
C LYS A 75 -10.94 1.63 -9.17
N VAL A 76 -10.51 2.10 -7.99
CA VAL A 76 -9.11 2.45 -7.70
C VAL A 76 -8.21 1.22 -7.84
N TRP A 77 -8.67 0.05 -7.36
CA TRP A 77 -7.95 -1.21 -7.46
C TRP A 77 -7.73 -1.65 -8.91
N GLN A 78 -8.78 -1.67 -9.73
CA GLN A 78 -8.68 -2.03 -11.14
C GLN A 78 -7.78 -1.07 -11.92
N ALA A 79 -7.90 0.23 -11.69
CA ALA A 79 -7.01 1.22 -12.30
C ALA A 79 -5.55 1.02 -11.87
N SER A 80 -5.30 0.72 -10.59
CA SER A 80 -3.96 0.39 -10.10
C SER A 80 -3.35 -0.79 -10.88
N LEU A 81 -4.12 -1.84 -11.11
CA LEU A 81 -3.66 -3.01 -11.88
C LEU A 81 -3.40 -2.68 -13.36
N GLN A 82 -4.21 -1.81 -13.96
CA GLN A 82 -4.05 -1.34 -15.35
C GLN A 82 -2.80 -0.49 -15.53
N HIS A 83 -2.47 0.37 -14.56
CA HIS A 83 -1.23 1.16 -14.53
C HIS A 83 0.02 0.31 -14.20
N GLY A 84 -0.12 -1.01 -14.05
CA GLY A 84 1.00 -1.93 -13.87
C GLY A 84 1.48 -2.07 -12.43
N PHE A 85 0.76 -1.51 -11.45
CA PHE A 85 1.00 -1.84 -10.05
C PHE A 85 0.59 -3.30 -9.80
N ARG A 86 1.32 -3.96 -8.90
CA ARG A 86 1.06 -5.36 -8.55
C ARG A 86 0.98 -5.52 -7.02
N PRO A 87 0.04 -6.32 -6.50
CA PRO A 87 -0.02 -6.58 -5.06
C PRO A 87 1.29 -7.17 -4.57
N LEU A 88 1.73 -6.80 -3.37
CA LEU A 88 2.87 -7.49 -2.80
C LEU A 88 2.54 -8.95 -2.55
N PRO A 89 3.39 -9.90 -2.99
CA PRO A 89 3.23 -11.29 -2.63
C PRO A 89 3.26 -11.39 -1.11
N SER A 90 2.32 -12.16 -0.54
CA SER A 90 2.31 -12.41 0.89
C SER A 90 3.67 -12.98 1.28
N LEU A 91 4.39 -12.28 2.16
CA LEU A 91 5.43 -12.91 2.97
C LEU A 91 4.70 -13.95 3.81
N ALA A 92 4.69 -15.21 3.35
CA ALA A 92 4.26 -16.31 4.18
C ALA A 92 5.07 -16.22 5.48
N LYS A 93 4.37 -16.10 6.61
CA LYS A 93 5.00 -16.11 7.93
C LYS A 93 5.78 -17.42 8.04
N VAL A 94 7.09 -17.31 8.25
CA VAL A 94 7.88 -18.34 8.94
C VAL A 94 7.31 -18.54 10.33
#